data_AF-A0A198ADY1-F1
#
_entry.id   AF-A0A198ADY1-F1
#
_cell.length_a   1.000
_cell.length_b   1.000
_cell.length_c   1.000
_cell.angle_alpha   90.00
_cell.angle_beta   90.00
_cell.angle_gamma   90.00
#
_symmetry.space_group_name_H-M   'P 1'
#
loop_
_entity.id
_entity.type
_entity.pdbx_description
1 polymer ?
#
loop_
_entity_poly.entity_id
_entity_poly.type
_entity_poly.pdbx_seq_one_letter_code
_entity_poly.pdbx_strand_id
1 'polypeptide(L)'
;MKKKIILLVAALMIFATGVSASSLNGDFKGNPIVKLKSNGAIVDTGEVPAMIYDGNTVVPIAALRNLGASVTWDPNTYSVDVKIPILSNSDNLDMLVYKKIIKTANLYKLNQDLSQRLKDHSQTLSLYFNGNSDGYSGAYTNNDIIKALSDIIDNYNYLSNKFNESLKDLGGIDLNDLSNNIAMNYNSIENYKKANKSIMDWKNSREYRDLSGTSSNFKDYQSYSSSGFTIANQSWLSSSNGYDKYILMIINKP
;
A
#
# COMPACT_ATOMS: atom_id res chain seq x y z
N MET A 1 55.79 53.51 -54.37
CA MET A 1 55.00 53.86 -53.16
C MET A 1 53.80 52.93 -52.93
N LYS A 2 53.00 52.60 -53.97
CA LYS A 2 51.80 51.72 -53.86
C LYS A 2 52.04 50.35 -53.18
N LYS A 3 53.17 49.67 -53.45
CA LYS A 3 53.48 48.37 -52.81
C LYS A 3 53.75 48.45 -51.30
N LYS A 4 54.25 49.59 -50.80
CA LYS A 4 54.50 49.82 -49.37
C LYS A 4 53.21 50.11 -48.59
N ILE A 5 52.23 50.75 -49.26
CA ILE A 5 50.91 51.04 -48.68
C ILE A 5 50.11 49.75 -48.50
N ILE A 6 50.13 48.83 -49.49
CA ILE A 6 49.44 47.54 -49.39
C ILE A 6 49.98 46.69 -48.24
N LEU A 7 51.30 46.69 -48.04
CA LEU A 7 51.93 45.93 -46.97
C LEU A 7 51.61 46.49 -45.58
N LEU A 8 51.50 47.81 -45.45
CA LEU A 8 51.09 48.48 -44.21
C LEU A 8 49.62 48.17 -43.85
N VAL A 9 48.72 48.18 -44.84
CA VAL A 9 47.30 47.86 -44.63
C VAL A 9 47.11 46.39 -44.25
N ALA A 10 47.84 45.47 -44.90
CA ALA A 10 47.83 44.06 -44.54
C ALA A 10 48.37 43.81 -43.11
N ALA A 11 49.44 44.52 -42.72
CA ALA A 11 49.99 44.43 -41.37
C ALA A 11 49.01 44.96 -40.31
N LEU A 12 48.27 46.05 -40.59
CA LEU A 12 47.26 46.60 -39.69
C LEU A 12 46.04 45.67 -39.51
N MET A 13 45.67 44.86 -40.51
CA MET A 13 44.57 43.90 -40.37
C MET A 13 44.87 42.73 -39.43
N ILE A 14 46.15 42.37 -39.22
CA ILE A 14 46.53 41.26 -38.32
C ILE A 14 46.34 41.65 -36.84
N PHE A 15 46.39 42.95 -36.52
CA PHE A 15 46.17 43.45 -35.16
C PHE A 15 44.69 43.62 -34.77
N ALA A 16 43.74 43.37 -35.69
CA ALA A 16 42.31 43.59 -35.46
C ALA A 16 41.52 42.34 -35.00
N THR A 17 42.17 41.21 -34.70
CA THR A 17 41.48 39.94 -34.40
C THR A 17 41.17 39.70 -32.92
N GLY A 18 41.33 40.71 -32.07
CA GLY A 18 40.88 40.66 -30.67
C GLY A 18 39.37 40.82 -30.52
N VAL A 19 38.56 39.97 -31.15
CA VAL A 19 37.14 39.85 -30.81
C VAL A 19 37.06 39.14 -29.47
N SER A 20 36.88 39.91 -28.40
CA SER A 20 36.37 39.38 -27.14
C SER A 20 35.01 38.76 -27.46
N ALA A 21 34.96 37.43 -27.51
CA ALA A 21 33.71 36.68 -27.59
C ALA A 21 32.93 36.94 -26.30
N SER A 22 32.15 38.03 -26.27
CA SER A 22 31.22 38.30 -25.19
C SER A 22 30.26 37.11 -25.12
N SER A 23 30.08 36.57 -23.92
CA SER A 23 29.25 35.38 -23.78
C SER A 23 27.79 35.69 -24.12
N LEU A 24 27.04 34.67 -24.58
CA LEU A 24 25.65 34.80 -25.02
C LEU A 24 24.70 35.40 -23.98
N ASN A 25 25.07 35.33 -22.69
CA ASN A 25 24.27 35.86 -21.58
C ASN A 25 24.94 37.07 -20.88
N GLY A 26 26.00 37.63 -21.47
CA GLY A 26 26.81 38.69 -20.88
C GLY A 26 27.81 38.18 -19.84
N ASP A 27 28.72 39.05 -19.41
CA ASP A 27 29.80 38.68 -18.50
C ASP A 27 29.63 39.36 -17.13
N PHE A 28 29.90 38.63 -16.05
CA PHE A 28 29.96 39.16 -14.69
C PHE A 28 31.41 39.20 -14.22
N LYS A 29 31.96 40.40 -14.04
CA LYS A 29 33.37 40.62 -13.66
C LYS A 29 34.36 39.88 -14.59
N GLY A 30 34.08 39.89 -15.90
CA GLY A 30 34.90 39.23 -16.92
C GLY A 30 34.67 37.72 -17.06
N ASN A 31 33.75 37.14 -16.29
CA ASN A 31 33.41 35.72 -16.35
C ASN A 31 32.06 35.52 -17.07
N PRO A 32 31.95 34.58 -18.04
CA PRO A 32 30.70 34.29 -18.74
C PRO A 32 29.54 33.93 -17.80
N ILE A 33 28.36 34.52 -18.00
CA ILE A 33 27.15 34.21 -17.22
C ILE A 33 26.50 32.91 -17.70
N VAL A 34 26.14 32.06 -16.74
CA VAL A 34 25.44 30.78 -16.93
C VAL A 34 23.97 30.94 -16.53
N LYS A 35 23.06 30.52 -17.41
CA LYS A 35 21.62 30.54 -17.13
C LYS A 35 21.22 29.34 -16.30
N LEU A 36 20.92 29.55 -15.02
CA LEU A 36 20.48 28.49 -14.10
C LEU A 36 19.00 28.18 -14.29
N LYS A 37 18.65 26.88 -14.36
CA LYS A 37 17.27 26.40 -14.42
C LYS A 37 17.05 25.25 -13.43
N SER A 38 15.86 25.18 -12.86
CA SER A 38 15.37 24.07 -12.04
C SER A 38 13.99 23.66 -12.54
N ASN A 39 13.80 22.38 -12.86
CA ASN A 39 12.56 21.86 -13.46
C ASN A 39 12.05 22.66 -14.68
N GLY A 40 12.98 23.15 -15.51
CA GLY A 40 12.67 23.94 -16.71
C GLY A 40 12.41 25.43 -16.45
N ALA A 41 12.14 25.83 -15.21
CA ALA A 41 11.99 27.24 -14.82
C ALA A 41 13.35 27.90 -14.55
N ILE A 42 13.46 29.20 -14.86
CA ILE A 42 14.67 29.98 -14.56
C ILE A 42 14.75 30.22 -13.06
N VAL A 43 15.92 30.00 -12.48
CA VAL A 43 16.18 30.22 -11.04
C VAL A 43 16.77 31.61 -10.87
N ASP A 44 16.19 32.42 -10.00
CA ASP A 44 16.78 33.68 -9.59
C ASP A 44 18.05 33.42 -8.75
N THR A 45 19.17 34.02 -9.15
CA THR A 45 20.45 33.88 -8.46
C THR A 45 20.77 35.08 -7.56
N GLY A 46 19.92 36.12 -7.56
CA GLY A 46 20.17 37.38 -6.87
C GLY A 46 21.22 38.25 -7.57
N GLU A 47 21.96 39.03 -6.78
CA GLU A 47 22.93 40.02 -7.28
C GLU A 47 24.15 39.41 -7.98
N VAL A 48 24.50 38.16 -7.65
CA VAL A 48 25.62 37.43 -8.25
C VAL A 48 25.02 36.35 -9.14
N PRO A 49 25.26 36.35 -10.46
CA PRO A 49 24.80 35.30 -11.35
C PRO A 49 25.64 34.03 -11.22
N ALA A 50 25.11 32.90 -11.68
CA ALA A 50 25.95 31.74 -11.96
C ALA A 50 26.91 32.09 -13.11
N MET A 51 28.17 31.65 -13.01
CA MET A 51 29.22 32.07 -13.94
C MET A 51 30.26 30.98 -14.15
N ILE A 52 31.03 31.07 -15.24
CA ILE A 52 32.21 30.23 -15.45
C ILE A 52 33.43 30.94 -14.87
N TYR A 53 34.01 30.38 -13.80
CA TYR A 53 35.25 30.87 -13.19
C TYR A 53 36.34 29.80 -13.32
N ASP A 54 37.46 30.16 -13.93
CA ASP A 54 38.60 29.25 -14.19
C ASP A 54 38.17 27.93 -14.85
N GLY A 55 37.34 28.02 -15.90
CA GLY A 55 36.80 26.87 -16.64
C GLY A 55 35.71 26.07 -15.91
N ASN A 56 35.37 26.42 -14.67
CA ASN A 56 34.39 25.71 -13.85
C ASN A 56 33.11 26.52 -13.66
N THR A 57 31.96 25.85 -13.59
CA THR A 57 30.69 26.52 -13.26
C THR A 57 30.62 26.78 -11.76
N VAL A 58 30.51 28.06 -11.39
CA VAL A 58 30.29 28.51 -10.02
C VAL A 58 28.84 28.92 -9.87
N VAL A 59 28.14 28.27 -8.93
CA VAL A 59 26.75 28.56 -8.59
C VAL A 59 26.71 29.33 -7.26
N PRO A 60 26.14 30.55 -7.23
CA PRO A 60 25.99 31.34 -6.01
C PRO A 60 25.17 30.61 -4.95
N ILE A 61 25.58 30.76 -3.68
CA ILE A 61 24.83 30.22 -2.53
C ILE A 61 23.39 30.75 -2.47
N ALA A 62 23.16 31.99 -2.89
CA ALA A 62 21.81 32.58 -2.96
C ALA A 62 20.87 31.76 -3.86
N ALA A 63 21.39 31.20 -4.96
CA ALA A 63 20.62 30.34 -5.84
C ALA A 63 20.17 29.05 -5.13
N LEU A 64 21.03 28.45 -4.29
CA LEU A 64 20.68 27.26 -3.50
C LEU A 64 19.59 27.57 -2.46
N ARG A 65 19.65 28.75 -1.82
CA ARG A 65 18.61 29.20 -0.87
C ARG A 65 17.26 29.41 -1.57
N ASN A 66 17.27 29.97 -2.78
CA ASN A 66 16.06 30.13 -3.60
C ASN A 66 15.48 28.77 -4.04
N LEU A 67 16.29 27.71 -4.06
CA LEU A 67 15.86 26.33 -4.26
C LEU A 67 15.46 25.61 -2.97
N GLY A 68 15.38 26.34 -1.84
CA GLY A 68 14.94 25.84 -0.55
C GLY A 68 16.06 25.28 0.34
N ALA A 69 17.32 25.26 -0.12
CA ALA A 69 18.42 24.78 0.72
C ALA A 69 18.71 25.73 1.89
N SER A 70 18.90 25.17 3.08
CA SER A 70 19.47 25.89 4.22
C SER A 70 20.99 25.90 4.07
N VAL A 71 21.60 27.08 3.98
CA VAL A 71 23.05 27.24 3.79
C VAL A 71 23.64 28.11 4.89
N THR A 72 24.56 27.51 5.67
CA THR A 72 25.29 28.15 6.76
C THR A 72 26.74 28.35 6.36
N TRP A 73 27.27 29.56 6.53
CA TRP A 73 28.69 29.87 6.34
C TRP A 73 29.38 29.97 7.69
N ASP A 74 30.47 29.24 7.87
CA ASP A 74 31.34 29.34 9.04
C ASP A 74 32.66 30.06 8.66
N PRO A 75 32.85 31.32 9.11
CA PRO A 75 34.05 32.07 8.79
C PRO A 75 35.31 31.57 9.53
N ASN A 76 35.16 30.83 10.63
CA ASN A 76 36.31 30.37 11.42
C ASN A 76 37.01 29.19 10.75
N THR A 77 36.25 28.32 10.08
CA THR A 77 36.72 27.13 9.37
C THR A 77 36.77 27.32 7.86
N TYR A 78 36.32 28.47 7.35
CA TYR A 78 36.14 28.72 5.92
C TYR A 78 35.32 27.63 5.23
N SER A 79 34.28 27.14 5.90
CA SER A 79 33.43 26.04 5.40
C SER A 79 31.98 26.48 5.21
N VAL A 80 31.35 25.89 4.20
CA VAL A 80 29.92 26.04 3.94
C VAL A 80 29.24 24.72 4.30
N ASP A 81 28.23 24.76 5.17
CA ASP A 81 27.32 23.64 5.41
C ASP A 81 26.03 23.86 4.61
N VAL A 82 25.68 22.89 3.77
CA VAL A 82 24.49 22.94 2.91
C VAL A 82 23.56 21.80 3.31
N LYS A 83 22.42 22.17 3.87
CA LYS A 83 21.30 21.27 4.14
C LYS A 83 20.23 21.50 3.11
N ILE A 84 20.21 20.65 2.10
CA ILE A 84 19.08 20.61 1.17
C ILE A 84 17.92 20.00 1.95
N PRO A 85 16.74 20.67 2.08
CA PRO A 85 15.57 19.99 2.60
C PRO A 85 15.39 18.79 1.70
N ILE A 86 15.46 17.61 2.29
CA ILE A 86 15.24 16.39 1.54
C ILE A 86 13.79 16.49 1.10
N LEU A 87 13.55 17.02 -0.10
CA LEU A 87 12.43 16.60 -0.93
C LEU A 87 12.77 15.15 -1.24
N SER A 88 12.57 14.31 -0.23
CA SER A 88 12.61 12.88 -0.38
C SER A 88 11.74 12.59 -1.59
N ASN A 89 11.99 11.48 -2.26
CA ASN A 89 11.01 10.81 -3.09
C ASN A 89 9.73 10.39 -2.27
N SER A 90 9.37 11.15 -1.21
CA SER A 90 8.28 11.01 -0.26
C SER A 90 6.94 10.88 -0.95
N ASP A 91 6.66 11.64 -2.02
CA ASP A 91 5.38 11.47 -2.73
C ASP A 91 5.20 10.05 -3.28
N ASN A 92 6.27 9.39 -3.75
CA ASN A 92 6.20 8.01 -4.25
C ASN A 92 6.41 6.95 -3.15
N LEU A 93 7.23 7.24 -2.13
CA LEU A 93 7.45 6.34 -1.01
C LEU A 93 6.22 6.28 -0.10
N ASP A 94 5.62 7.43 0.21
CA ASP A 94 4.36 7.53 0.94
C ASP A 94 3.25 6.87 0.15
N MET A 95 3.16 7.12 -1.16
CA MET A 95 2.17 6.44 -2.01
C MET A 95 2.33 4.91 -1.99
N LEU A 96 3.56 4.38 -1.99
CA LEU A 96 3.80 2.95 -1.88
C LEU A 96 3.37 2.41 -0.51
N VAL A 97 3.69 3.13 0.58
CA VAL A 97 3.25 2.78 1.94
C VAL A 97 1.72 2.81 2.04
N TYR A 98 1.04 3.83 1.52
CA TYR A 98 -0.42 3.91 1.49
C TYR A 98 -1.05 2.77 0.68
N LYS A 99 -0.49 2.43 -0.49
CA LYS A 99 -0.96 1.29 -1.28
C LYS A 99 -0.86 -0.02 -0.49
N LYS A 100 0.23 -0.21 0.26
CA LYS A 100 0.38 -1.38 1.15
C LYS A 100 -0.66 -1.37 2.27
N ILE A 101 -0.85 -0.23 2.95
CA ILE A 101 -1.85 -0.08 4.02
C ILE A 101 -3.28 -0.37 3.52
N ILE A 102 -3.67 0.20 2.38
CA ILE A 102 -4.99 -0.03 1.76
C ILE A 102 -5.16 -1.50 1.40
N LYS A 103 -4.13 -2.12 0.80
CA LYS A 103 -4.15 -3.54 0.46
C LYS A 103 -4.32 -4.42 1.70
N THR A 104 -3.62 -4.10 2.79
CA THR A 104 -3.78 -4.78 4.09
C THR A 104 -5.18 -4.59 4.66
N ALA A 105 -5.72 -3.37 4.67
CA ALA A 105 -7.09 -3.08 5.11
C ALA A 105 -8.12 -3.92 4.33
N ASN A 106 -7.98 -3.98 3.00
CA ASN A 106 -8.86 -4.79 2.15
C ASN A 106 -8.81 -6.29 2.50
N LEU A 107 -7.64 -6.83 2.83
CA LEU A 107 -7.54 -8.23 3.27
C LEU A 107 -8.25 -8.48 4.60
N TYR A 108 -8.11 -7.56 5.56
CA TYR A 108 -8.87 -7.63 6.81
C TYR A 108 -10.38 -7.56 6.57
N LYS A 109 -10.82 -6.69 5.64
CA LYS A 109 -12.23 -6.58 5.27
C LYS A 109 -12.75 -7.87 4.63
N LEU A 110 -12.01 -8.46 3.70
CA LEU A 110 -12.38 -9.74 3.09
C LEU A 110 -12.46 -10.86 4.14
N ASN A 111 -11.51 -10.91 5.09
CA ASN A 111 -11.55 -11.89 6.17
C ASN A 111 -12.74 -11.67 7.13
N GLN A 112 -13.07 -10.41 7.45
CA GLN A 112 -14.24 -10.05 8.23
C GLN A 112 -15.54 -10.51 7.54
N ASP A 113 -15.68 -10.26 6.23
CA ASP A 113 -16.87 -10.65 5.47
C ASP A 113 -17.01 -12.19 5.39
N LEU A 114 -15.89 -12.92 5.25
CA LEU A 114 -15.88 -14.37 5.34
C LEU A 114 -16.35 -14.87 6.72
N SER A 115 -15.82 -14.29 7.80
CA SER A 115 -16.25 -14.64 9.17
C SER A 115 -17.72 -14.34 9.43
N GLN A 116 -18.27 -13.27 8.83
CA GLN A 116 -19.70 -12.98 8.93
C GLN A 116 -20.52 -14.05 8.21
N ARG A 117 -20.14 -14.44 6.99
CA ARG A 117 -20.82 -15.54 6.26
C ARG A 117 -20.79 -16.86 7.03
N LEU A 118 -19.68 -17.16 7.71
CA LEU A 118 -19.56 -18.33 8.59
C LEU A 118 -20.56 -18.26 9.77
N LYS A 119 -20.77 -17.09 10.37
CA LYS A 119 -21.78 -16.90 11.43
C LYS A 119 -23.20 -17.09 10.89
N ASP A 120 -23.49 -16.51 9.72
CA ASP A 120 -24.80 -16.64 9.06
C ASP A 120 -25.09 -18.11 8.68
N HIS A 121 -24.05 -18.87 8.34
CA HIS A 121 -24.17 -20.31 8.09
C HIS A 121 -24.58 -21.09 9.34
N SER A 122 -24.03 -20.78 10.51
CA SER A 122 -24.48 -21.40 11.77
C SER A 122 -25.96 -21.13 12.05
N GLN A 123 -26.43 -19.90 11.78
CA GLN A 123 -27.86 -19.56 11.91
C GLN A 123 -28.70 -20.36 10.92
N THR A 124 -28.27 -20.46 9.66
CA THR A 124 -28.93 -21.29 8.63
C THR A 124 -29.02 -22.74 9.07
N LEU A 125 -27.95 -23.30 9.63
CA LEU A 125 -27.95 -24.66 10.18
C LEU A 125 -28.95 -24.82 11.32
N SER A 126 -29.03 -23.85 12.23
CA SER A 126 -29.99 -23.88 13.34
C SER A 126 -31.43 -23.81 12.84
N LEU A 127 -31.73 -22.94 11.87
CA LEU A 127 -33.07 -22.83 11.26
C LEU A 127 -33.46 -24.09 10.50
N TYR A 128 -32.53 -24.66 9.72
CA TYR A 128 -32.76 -25.94 9.06
C TYR A 128 -33.07 -27.04 10.08
N PHE A 129 -32.29 -27.11 11.16
CA PHE A 129 -32.46 -28.16 12.16
C PHE A 129 -33.81 -28.02 12.88
N ASN A 130 -34.11 -26.84 13.42
CA ASN A 130 -35.35 -26.58 14.16
C ASN A 130 -36.61 -26.70 13.27
N GLY A 131 -36.51 -26.29 11.99
CA GLY A 131 -37.63 -26.45 11.06
C GLY A 131 -38.00 -27.91 10.81
N ASN A 132 -37.01 -28.80 10.81
CA ASN A 132 -37.23 -30.23 10.59
C ASN A 132 -37.63 -30.99 11.87
N SER A 133 -37.35 -30.50 13.08
CA SER A 133 -37.78 -31.15 14.32
C SER A 133 -39.30 -31.06 14.53
N ASP A 134 -39.92 -29.98 14.05
CA ASP A 134 -41.31 -29.64 14.37
C ASP A 134 -42.31 -30.19 13.33
N GLY A 135 -41.86 -31.04 12.40
CA GLY A 135 -42.69 -31.57 11.31
C GLY A 135 -43.10 -30.53 10.27
N TYR A 136 -42.57 -29.31 10.35
CA TYR A 136 -42.75 -28.28 9.33
C TYR A 136 -41.82 -28.55 8.14
N SER A 137 -42.32 -28.29 6.93
CA SER A 137 -41.46 -28.16 5.76
C SER A 137 -40.53 -26.97 6.00
N GLY A 138 -39.31 -27.23 6.48
CA GLY A 138 -38.34 -26.20 6.82
C GLY A 138 -38.07 -25.24 5.65
N ALA A 139 -37.80 -23.98 5.98
CA ALA A 139 -37.50 -22.92 5.00
C ALA A 139 -36.22 -23.17 4.17
N TYR A 140 -35.40 -24.15 4.58
CA TYR A 140 -34.14 -24.51 3.95
C TYR A 140 -34.10 -26.01 3.66
N THR A 141 -33.51 -26.37 2.54
CA THR A 141 -33.25 -27.75 2.14
C THR A 141 -31.81 -28.15 2.44
N ASN A 142 -31.53 -29.46 2.38
CA ASN A 142 -30.16 -29.98 2.43
C ASN A 142 -29.24 -29.34 1.38
N ASN A 143 -29.77 -29.14 0.17
CA ASN A 143 -29.01 -28.58 -0.93
C ASN A 143 -28.64 -27.12 -0.64
N ASP A 144 -29.51 -26.36 0.04
CA ASP A 144 -29.23 -24.98 0.41
C ASP A 144 -28.08 -24.87 1.42
N ILE A 145 -28.06 -25.75 2.43
CA ILE A 145 -26.95 -25.81 3.39
C ILE A 145 -25.63 -26.18 2.70
N ILE A 146 -25.65 -27.24 1.89
CA ILE A 146 -24.44 -27.73 1.20
C ILE A 146 -23.90 -26.63 0.28
N LYS A 147 -24.79 -25.98 -0.48
CA LYS A 147 -24.44 -24.86 -1.35
C LYS A 147 -23.85 -23.70 -0.56
N ALA A 148 -24.49 -23.29 0.53
CA ALA A 148 -23.99 -22.20 1.37
C ALA A 148 -22.59 -22.49 1.94
N LEU A 149 -22.33 -23.73 2.39
CA LEU A 149 -20.99 -24.10 2.85
C LEU A 149 -19.97 -24.14 1.70
N SER A 150 -20.36 -24.63 0.52
CA SER A 150 -19.50 -24.62 -0.67
C SER A 150 -19.10 -23.20 -1.05
N ASP A 151 -20.06 -22.28 -1.11
CA ASP A 151 -19.81 -20.86 -1.42
C ASP A 151 -18.84 -20.24 -0.39
N ILE A 152 -18.95 -20.60 0.88
CA ILE A 152 -18.03 -20.15 1.95
C ILE A 152 -16.62 -20.70 1.73
N ILE A 153 -16.48 -21.97 1.36
CA ILE A 153 -15.18 -22.60 1.07
C ILE A 153 -14.52 -21.90 -0.13
N ASP A 154 -15.27 -21.57 -1.17
CA ASP A 154 -14.76 -20.85 -2.33
C ASP A 154 -14.27 -19.44 -1.95
N ASN A 155 -15.02 -18.73 -1.10
CA ASN A 155 -14.60 -17.44 -0.56
C ASN A 155 -13.31 -17.55 0.29
N TYR A 156 -13.18 -18.60 1.10
CA TYR A 156 -11.97 -18.87 1.87
C TYR A 156 -10.76 -19.12 0.96
N ASN A 157 -10.94 -19.94 -0.10
CA ASN A 157 -9.87 -20.23 -1.06
C ASN A 157 -9.43 -18.95 -1.79
N TYR A 158 -10.40 -18.12 -2.19
CA TYR A 158 -10.12 -16.81 -2.80
C TYR A 158 -9.31 -15.91 -1.85
N LEU A 159 -9.75 -15.78 -0.59
CA LEU A 159 -9.04 -14.99 0.42
C LEU A 159 -7.62 -15.50 0.68
N SER A 160 -7.45 -16.82 0.87
CA SER A 160 -6.14 -17.43 1.09
C SER A 160 -5.18 -17.15 -0.08
N ASN A 161 -5.67 -17.25 -1.31
CA ASN A 161 -4.88 -16.91 -2.50
C ASN A 161 -4.50 -15.42 -2.49
N LYS A 162 -5.45 -14.52 -2.22
CA LYS A 162 -5.17 -13.07 -2.14
C LYS A 162 -4.18 -12.72 -1.03
N PHE A 163 -4.27 -13.38 0.12
CA PHE A 163 -3.31 -13.22 1.22
C PHE A 163 -1.90 -13.65 0.78
N ASN A 164 -1.77 -14.84 0.19
CA ASN A 164 -0.48 -15.37 -0.29
C ASN A 164 0.15 -14.50 -1.40
N GLU A 165 -0.66 -14.00 -2.33
CA GLU A 165 -0.21 -13.02 -3.34
C GLU A 165 0.33 -11.75 -2.67
N SER A 166 -0.32 -11.31 -1.58
CA SER A 166 0.00 -10.06 -0.90
C SER A 166 1.24 -10.15 -0.01
N LEU A 167 1.60 -11.33 0.51
CA LEU A 167 2.80 -11.53 1.32
C LEU A 167 4.08 -11.08 0.61
N LYS A 168 4.15 -11.23 -0.71
CA LYS A 168 5.29 -10.81 -1.52
C LYS A 168 5.42 -9.29 -1.64
N ASP A 169 4.29 -8.59 -1.64
CA ASP A 169 4.22 -7.15 -1.91
C ASP A 169 4.26 -6.31 -0.63
N LEU A 170 3.79 -6.86 0.49
CA LEU A 170 3.56 -6.11 1.73
C LEU A 170 4.77 -6.03 2.66
N GLY A 171 5.97 -6.45 2.21
CA GLY A 171 7.19 -6.48 3.02
C GLY A 171 7.35 -5.26 3.94
N GLY A 172 7.60 -5.53 5.23
CA GLY A 172 7.66 -4.54 6.31
C GLY A 172 6.38 -4.38 7.13
N ILE A 173 5.23 -4.91 6.69
CA ILE A 173 3.98 -4.94 7.47
C ILE A 173 3.87 -6.28 8.22
N ASP A 174 3.60 -6.22 9.52
CA ASP A 174 3.26 -7.40 10.32
C ASP A 174 1.84 -7.89 9.98
N LEU A 175 1.76 -9.13 9.49
CA LEU A 175 0.53 -9.80 9.07
C LEU A 175 0.23 -11.05 9.91
N ASN A 176 0.92 -11.25 11.04
CA ASN A 176 0.72 -12.42 11.90
C ASN A 176 -0.73 -12.51 12.40
N ASP A 177 -1.30 -11.39 12.84
CA ASP A 177 -2.70 -11.33 13.30
C ASP A 177 -3.67 -11.75 12.19
N LEU A 178 -3.48 -11.26 10.96
CA LEU A 178 -4.31 -11.62 9.81
C LEU A 178 -4.16 -13.10 9.45
N SER A 179 -2.93 -13.61 9.45
CA SER A 179 -2.64 -15.04 9.22
C SER A 179 -3.36 -15.93 10.22
N ASN A 180 -3.28 -15.57 11.51
CA ASN A 180 -3.99 -16.25 12.57
C ASN A 180 -5.52 -16.22 12.36
N ASN A 181 -6.07 -15.07 11.97
CA ASN A 181 -7.50 -14.94 11.69
C ASN A 181 -7.97 -15.80 10.51
N ILE A 182 -7.16 -15.92 9.45
CA ILE A 182 -7.43 -16.80 8.30
C ILE A 182 -7.43 -18.27 8.75
N ALA A 183 -6.45 -18.68 9.56
CA ALA A 183 -6.39 -20.03 10.13
C ALA A 183 -7.60 -20.33 11.04
N MET A 184 -8.09 -19.35 11.80
CA MET A 184 -9.33 -19.49 12.57
C MET A 184 -10.53 -19.73 11.66
N ASN A 185 -10.66 -19.00 10.55
CA ASN A 185 -11.75 -19.23 9.59
C ASN A 185 -11.68 -20.63 8.96
N TYR A 186 -10.49 -21.14 8.67
CA TYR A 186 -10.31 -22.53 8.24
C TYR A 186 -10.82 -23.53 9.29
N ASN A 187 -10.46 -23.36 10.55
CA ASN A 187 -10.93 -24.21 11.64
C ASN A 187 -12.46 -24.14 11.82
N SER A 188 -13.07 -22.98 11.61
CA SER A 188 -14.53 -22.82 11.62
C SER A 188 -15.19 -23.61 10.48
N ILE A 189 -14.63 -23.54 9.26
CA ILE A 189 -15.09 -24.34 8.10
C ILE A 189 -15.03 -25.84 8.40
N GLU A 190 -13.93 -26.32 8.99
CA GLU A 190 -13.79 -27.75 9.34
C GLU A 190 -14.84 -28.19 10.38
N ASN A 191 -15.19 -27.31 11.34
CA ASN A 191 -16.30 -27.59 12.25
C ASN A 191 -17.65 -27.64 11.52
N TYR A 192 -17.95 -26.73 10.60
CA TYR A 192 -19.21 -26.77 9.86
C TYR A 192 -19.31 -27.97 8.91
N LYS A 193 -18.20 -28.43 8.31
CA LYS A 193 -18.19 -29.70 7.56
C LYS A 193 -18.63 -30.87 8.44
N LYS A 194 -18.11 -30.95 9.67
CA LYS A 194 -18.50 -31.98 10.64
C LYS A 194 -19.96 -31.83 11.07
N ALA A 195 -20.42 -30.62 11.36
CA ALA A 195 -21.81 -30.34 11.70
C ALA A 195 -22.77 -30.78 10.59
N ASN A 196 -22.47 -30.46 9.33
CA ASN A 196 -23.25 -30.89 8.17
C ASN A 196 -23.31 -32.41 8.06
N LYS A 197 -22.16 -33.08 8.23
CA LYS A 197 -22.10 -34.55 8.23
C LYS A 197 -22.98 -35.15 9.33
N SER A 198 -22.90 -34.64 10.56
CA SER A 198 -23.73 -35.11 11.69
C SER A 198 -25.23 -34.94 11.42
N ILE A 199 -25.64 -33.84 10.78
CA ILE A 199 -27.03 -33.64 10.35
C ILE A 199 -27.46 -34.69 9.32
N MET A 200 -26.63 -34.98 8.32
CA MET A 200 -26.95 -35.97 7.28
C MET A 200 -26.99 -37.39 7.86
N ASP A 201 -26.05 -37.73 8.73
CA ASP A 201 -26.01 -39.02 9.42
C ASP A 201 -27.24 -39.22 10.31
N TRP A 202 -27.67 -38.18 11.04
CA TRP A 202 -28.92 -38.20 11.82
C TRP A 202 -30.17 -38.39 10.94
N LYS A 203 -30.25 -37.68 9.81
CA LYS A 203 -31.38 -37.82 8.87
C LYS A 203 -31.48 -39.23 8.28
N ASN A 204 -30.34 -39.86 8.01
CA ASN A 204 -30.27 -41.19 7.42
C ASN A 204 -30.40 -42.33 8.44
N SER A 205 -30.31 -42.05 9.75
CA SER A 205 -30.43 -43.07 10.78
C SER A 205 -31.91 -43.40 11.08
N ARG A 206 -32.17 -44.63 11.54
CA ARG A 206 -33.51 -45.01 12.06
C ARG A 206 -33.93 -44.19 13.29
N GLU A 207 -33.01 -43.45 13.91
CA GLU A 207 -33.25 -42.57 15.06
C GLU A 207 -33.95 -41.27 14.69
N TYR A 208 -34.20 -40.98 13.40
CA TYR A 208 -35.03 -39.84 13.01
C TYR A 208 -36.43 -39.86 13.66
N ARG A 209 -36.90 -41.04 14.09
CA ARG A 209 -38.15 -41.19 14.84
C ARG A 209 -38.05 -40.84 16.32
N ASP A 210 -36.84 -40.73 16.87
CA ASP A 210 -36.59 -40.41 18.27
C ASP A 210 -36.17 -38.93 18.37
N LEU A 211 -37.18 -38.04 18.33
CA LEU A 211 -37.04 -36.58 18.39
C LEU A 211 -36.53 -36.07 19.74
N SER A 212 -36.15 -36.95 20.67
CA SER A 212 -35.81 -36.66 22.06
C SER A 212 -34.49 -35.90 22.27
N GLY A 213 -33.72 -35.61 21.20
CA GLY A 213 -32.44 -34.91 21.29
C GLY A 213 -31.35 -35.71 22.02
N THR A 214 -31.55 -37.01 22.22
CA THR A 214 -30.60 -37.89 22.92
C THR A 214 -29.59 -38.56 21.99
N SER A 215 -29.79 -38.51 20.66
CA SER A 215 -28.87 -39.12 19.70
C SER A 215 -27.49 -38.47 19.76
N SER A 216 -26.44 -39.27 19.61
CA SER A 216 -25.05 -38.78 19.58
C SER A 216 -24.85 -37.77 18.45
N ASN A 217 -25.44 -38.03 17.28
CA ASN A 217 -25.34 -37.16 16.12
C ASN A 217 -25.91 -35.75 16.37
N PHE A 218 -26.96 -35.63 17.18
CA PHE A 218 -27.52 -34.33 17.55
C PHE A 218 -26.55 -33.52 18.43
N LYS A 219 -25.99 -34.16 19.46
CA LYS A 219 -25.01 -33.53 20.34
C LYS A 219 -23.75 -33.11 19.58
N ASP A 220 -23.30 -33.95 18.65
CA ASP A 220 -22.16 -33.66 17.78
C ASP A 220 -22.44 -32.46 16.88
N TYR A 221 -23.61 -32.40 16.24
CA TYR A 221 -24.05 -31.23 15.47
C TYR A 221 -24.00 -29.95 16.31
N GLN A 222 -24.64 -29.94 17.49
CA GLN A 222 -24.68 -28.76 18.36
C GLN A 222 -23.28 -28.31 18.77
N SER A 223 -22.43 -29.28 19.15
CA SER A 223 -21.05 -29.03 19.55
C SER A 223 -20.22 -28.42 18.41
N TYR A 224 -20.24 -29.03 17.22
CA TYR A 224 -19.50 -28.55 16.06
C TYR A 224 -20.02 -27.20 15.55
N SER A 225 -21.35 -27.01 15.48
CA SER A 225 -21.95 -25.74 15.05
C SER A 225 -21.58 -24.60 16.02
N SER A 226 -21.69 -24.83 17.33
CA SER A 226 -21.35 -23.84 18.36
C SER A 226 -19.85 -23.50 18.37
N SER A 227 -18.99 -24.51 18.22
CA SER A 227 -17.54 -24.32 18.08
C SER A 227 -17.20 -23.51 16.83
N GLY A 228 -17.79 -23.88 15.68
CA GLY A 228 -17.64 -23.15 14.41
C GLY A 228 -18.04 -21.68 14.54
N PHE A 229 -19.18 -21.41 15.18
CA PHE A 229 -19.68 -20.05 15.41
C PHE A 229 -18.75 -19.24 16.31
N THR A 230 -18.30 -19.84 17.43
CA THR A 230 -17.42 -19.18 18.39
C THR A 230 -16.11 -18.74 17.73
N ILE A 231 -15.49 -19.65 16.95
CA ILE A 231 -14.24 -19.37 16.23
C ILE A 231 -14.47 -18.29 15.15
N ALA A 232 -15.56 -18.38 14.38
CA ALA A 232 -15.89 -17.38 13.37
C ALA A 232 -16.12 -15.99 13.99
N ASN A 233 -16.79 -15.93 15.14
CA ASN A 233 -17.04 -14.67 15.84
C ASN A 233 -15.75 -14.02 16.37
N GLN A 234 -14.82 -14.82 16.90
CA GLN A 234 -13.51 -14.31 17.30
C GLN A 234 -12.69 -13.80 16.10
N SER A 235 -12.68 -14.54 14.98
CA SER A 235 -12.02 -14.09 13.75
C SER A 235 -12.65 -12.81 13.20
N TRP A 236 -13.98 -12.69 13.26
CA TRP A 236 -14.70 -11.47 12.87
C TRP A 236 -14.29 -10.25 13.70
N LEU A 237 -14.27 -10.37 15.03
CA LEU A 237 -13.86 -9.28 15.94
C LEU A 237 -12.42 -8.84 15.67
N SER A 238 -11.49 -9.80 15.61
CA SER A 238 -10.07 -9.53 15.33
C SER A 238 -9.89 -8.87 13.97
N SER A 239 -10.66 -9.31 12.96
CA SER A 239 -10.57 -8.74 11.61
C SER A 239 -11.17 -7.34 11.51
N SER A 240 -12.24 -7.06 12.25
CA SER A 240 -12.81 -5.72 12.38
C SER A 240 -11.79 -4.76 12.98
N ASN A 241 -11.17 -5.14 14.10
CA ASN A 241 -10.15 -4.33 14.75
C ASN A 241 -8.95 -4.07 13.83
N GLY A 242 -8.51 -5.10 13.10
CA GLY A 242 -7.47 -4.96 12.08
C GLY A 242 -7.85 -3.99 10.97
N TYR A 243 -9.06 -4.12 10.42
CA TYR A 243 -9.57 -3.20 9.41
C TYR A 243 -9.59 -1.75 9.91
N ASP A 244 -10.19 -1.51 11.07
CA ASP A 244 -10.31 -0.16 11.67
C ASP A 244 -8.94 0.46 11.92
N LYS A 245 -7.97 -0.32 12.42
CA LYS A 245 -6.58 0.11 12.60
C LYS A 245 -5.98 0.65 11.32
N TYR A 246 -6.06 -0.10 10.21
CA TYR A 246 -5.46 0.32 8.95
C TYR A 246 -6.26 1.45 8.26
N ILE A 247 -7.58 1.53 8.46
CA ILE A 247 -8.39 2.67 8.00
C ILE A 247 -7.99 3.96 8.74
N LEU A 248 -7.78 3.90 10.05
CA LEU A 248 -7.31 5.06 10.82
C LEU A 248 -5.92 5.53 10.37
N MET A 249 -5.04 4.61 9.98
CA MET A 249 -3.75 4.97 9.36
C MET A 249 -3.91 5.70 8.03
N ILE A 250 -4.96 5.40 7.26
CA ILE A 250 -5.26 6.11 5.99
C ILE A 250 -5.80 7.51 6.26
N ILE A 251 -6.71 7.63 7.23
CA ILE A 251 -7.39 8.90 7.55
C ILE A 251 -6.44 9.90 8.20
N ASN A 252 -5.63 9.45 9.16
CA ASN A 252 -4.75 10.31 9.95
C ASN A 252 -3.42 10.63 9.22
N LYS A 253 -3.48 10.82 7.90
CA LYS A 253 -2.31 11.22 7.12
C LYS A 253 -1.73 12.52 7.71
N PRO A 254 -0.43 12.56 8.06
CA PRO A 254 0.23 13.80 8.44
C PRO A 254 0.29 14.81 7.28
#